data_AF-A0A8X7ZQW7-F1
#
_entry.id   AF-A0A8X7ZQW7-F1
#
_cell.length_a   1.000
_cell.length_b   1.000
_cell.length_c   1.000
_cell.angle_alpha   90.00
_cell.angle_beta   90.00
_cell.angle_gamma   90.00
#
_symmetry.space_group_name_H-M   'P 1'
#
loop_
_entity.id
_entity.type
_entity.pdbx_description
1 polymer ?
#
loop_
_entity_poly.entity_id
_entity_poly.type
_entity_poly.pdbx_seq_one_letter_code
_entity_poly.pdbx_strand_id
1 'polypeptide(L)'
;MAYYLLVFPLLLLFCAPSPSLAQPFKAVNLGNWLVNEGWMEPSLYDGMPNNDLLDGTQVRFFSTRLQKYLCSENGGGTILVANRPSASDWETFRLWRISETYFNFRVFNKQFVGLEDQGNKVTAVSDTAGNPETFQIIRKNDDRSIVRLQASNGQFLQAISEALVTADYVGSGWDDGDPSVFKMTIVNPNAIRGEYQLTNGYGPDRAPQVLQDHWNSYITDEDFRFMSANGLNAVRIPVGWWIPCDPPPKPFVSGSLKALDNAFTWAQEYGMKVIVDLHAIQGSQNGNGHSGTRDGYQEWGDSNIQDTVAVIDFLAERYANNTSLAAIELMNEPMAPGISLDTLKEYYQAGYDAVRKYTQDAYVILSNRLGNADAKELLSFASSLHCVAIDVHYYNLFSDSFSNMNAQQNIDFIHNQRSSDLDTVTTANGPSIFVGEWTGEWEVNGASMQDYQNFAEAQIEVYGRAQFGWAYWAYKCAANYWSLKWMIENNYIKL
;
A
#
# COMPACT_ATOMS: atom_id res chain seq x y z
N MET A 1 14.88 -23.75 -74.11
CA MET A 1 13.93 -23.58 -72.99
C MET A 1 14.49 -24.32 -71.80
N ALA A 2 15.08 -23.61 -70.84
CA ALA A 2 15.57 -24.18 -69.59
C ALA A 2 14.78 -23.56 -68.45
N TYR A 3 14.04 -24.38 -67.71
CA TYR A 3 13.32 -23.99 -66.50
C TYR A 3 14.32 -23.96 -65.34
N TYR A 4 14.48 -22.79 -64.71
CA TYR A 4 15.18 -22.68 -63.42
C TYR A 4 14.17 -22.91 -62.29
N LEU A 5 14.37 -23.98 -61.52
CA LEU A 5 13.70 -24.19 -60.23
C LEU A 5 14.35 -23.27 -59.19
N LEU A 6 13.56 -22.34 -58.64
CA LEU A 6 13.90 -21.56 -57.45
C LEU A 6 13.58 -22.41 -56.21
N VAL A 7 14.61 -22.77 -55.45
CA VAL A 7 14.49 -23.37 -54.12
C VAL A 7 14.56 -22.24 -53.08
N PHE A 8 13.46 -21.98 -52.38
CA PHE A 8 13.46 -21.12 -51.20
C PHE A 8 13.98 -21.91 -49.99
N PRO A 9 14.92 -21.37 -49.19
CA PRO A 9 15.29 -22.00 -47.93
C PRO A 9 14.19 -21.68 -46.90
N LEU A 10 13.54 -22.72 -46.40
CA LEU A 10 12.62 -22.65 -45.28
C LEU A 10 13.47 -22.36 -44.02
N LEU A 11 13.49 -21.11 -43.56
CA LEU A 11 13.97 -20.77 -42.22
C LEU A 11 12.94 -21.29 -41.21
N LEU A 12 13.22 -22.47 -40.65
CA LEU A 12 12.55 -22.95 -39.45
C LEU A 12 12.96 -22.04 -38.30
N LEU A 13 12.09 -21.09 -37.96
CA LEU A 13 12.09 -20.42 -36.66
C LEU A 13 11.82 -21.50 -35.61
N PHE A 14 12.89 -22.00 -34.99
CA PHE A 14 12.75 -22.72 -33.73
C PHE A 14 12.30 -21.70 -32.69
N CYS A 15 11.04 -21.76 -32.27
CA CYS A 15 10.65 -21.23 -30.97
C CYS A 15 11.53 -21.93 -29.93
N ALA A 16 12.48 -21.22 -29.36
CA ALA A 16 13.15 -21.70 -28.17
C ALA A 16 12.06 -21.94 -27.10
N PRO A 17 12.03 -23.11 -26.43
CA PRO A 17 11.17 -23.27 -25.28
C PRO A 17 11.54 -22.18 -24.25
N SER A 18 10.52 -21.52 -23.70
CA SER A 18 10.68 -20.58 -22.60
C SER A 18 11.57 -21.22 -21.53
N PRO A 19 12.52 -20.50 -20.91
CA PRO A 19 13.33 -21.07 -19.86
C PRO A 19 12.38 -21.54 -18.74
N SER A 20 12.19 -22.85 -18.62
CA SER A 20 11.41 -23.40 -17.52
C SER A 20 12.15 -23.06 -16.23
N LEU A 21 11.47 -22.44 -15.26
CA LEU A 21 11.97 -22.32 -13.90
C LEU A 21 12.47 -23.70 -13.44
N ALA A 22 13.72 -23.78 -13.01
CA ALA A 22 14.32 -25.05 -12.58
C ALA A 22 13.53 -25.68 -11.42
N GLN A 23 12.95 -24.85 -10.55
CA GLN A 23 11.91 -25.14 -9.56
C GLN A 23 11.08 -23.87 -9.30
N PRO A 24 9.80 -23.98 -8.89
CA PRO A 24 9.01 -22.83 -8.41
C PRO A 24 9.70 -22.15 -7.22
N PHE A 25 9.49 -20.84 -7.08
CA PHE A 25 10.06 -20.09 -5.96
C PHE A 25 9.38 -20.42 -4.63
N LYS A 26 10.21 -20.64 -3.61
CA LYS A 26 9.84 -20.59 -2.19
C LYS A 26 10.40 -19.28 -1.66
N ALA A 27 9.56 -18.25 -1.67
CA ALA A 27 9.97 -16.89 -1.40
C ALA A 27 9.37 -16.37 -0.09
N VAL A 28 9.85 -15.21 0.34
CA VAL A 28 9.29 -14.45 1.47
C VAL A 28 9.31 -12.96 1.14
N ASN A 29 8.29 -12.25 1.58
CA ASN A 29 8.21 -10.80 1.46
C ASN A 29 9.06 -10.11 2.53
N LEU A 30 9.91 -9.18 2.10
CA LEU A 30 10.64 -8.27 2.99
C LEU A 30 9.81 -7.01 3.28
N GLY A 31 8.56 -7.23 3.71
CA GLY A 31 7.62 -6.18 4.10
C GLY A 31 8.13 -5.34 5.27
N ASN A 32 7.63 -4.10 5.36
CA ASN A 32 8.07 -3.11 6.34
C ASN A 32 9.57 -2.78 6.31
N TRP A 33 10.31 -3.10 5.24
CA TRP A 33 11.72 -2.71 5.09
C TRP A 33 11.91 -1.44 4.26
N LEU A 34 11.76 -1.53 2.93
CA LEU A 34 11.94 -0.38 2.02
C LEU A 34 10.62 0.35 1.71
N VAL A 35 9.50 -0.21 2.15
CA VAL A 35 8.18 0.43 2.24
C VAL A 35 7.64 0.09 3.62
N ASN A 36 7.36 1.10 4.45
CA ASN A 36 6.96 0.89 5.85
C ASN A 36 5.45 0.71 6.06
N GLU A 37 5.13 -0.17 7.01
CA GLU A 37 3.78 -0.47 7.49
C GLU A 37 3.76 -0.50 9.02
N GLY A 38 3.10 0.48 9.61
CA GLY A 38 3.18 0.73 11.05
C GLY A 38 2.52 -0.30 11.94
N TRP A 39 1.72 -1.23 11.40
CA TRP A 39 1.23 -2.36 12.20
C TRP A 39 2.30 -3.44 12.40
N MET A 40 3.27 -3.55 11.47
CA MET A 40 4.34 -4.56 11.52
C MET A 40 5.46 -4.20 12.50
N GLU A 41 5.70 -2.91 12.70
CA GLU A 41 6.63 -2.37 13.71
C GLU A 41 6.04 -1.09 14.34
N PRO A 42 5.08 -1.21 15.28
CA PRO A 42 4.41 -0.05 15.86
C PRO A 42 5.37 0.93 16.56
N SER A 43 6.44 0.40 17.16
CA SER A 43 7.42 1.19 17.90
C SER A 43 8.12 2.25 17.05
N LEU A 44 8.24 2.01 15.74
CA LEU A 44 8.82 2.95 14.79
C LEU A 44 8.04 4.27 14.73
N TYR A 45 6.74 4.24 15.08
CA TYR A 45 5.81 5.37 14.98
C TYR A 45 5.59 6.12 16.31
N ASP A 46 6.16 5.66 17.42
CA ASP A 46 5.85 6.20 18.75
C ASP A 46 6.52 7.55 19.04
N GLY A 47 7.64 7.85 18.39
CA GLY A 47 8.46 9.04 18.67
C GLY A 47 8.01 10.35 18.01
N MET A 48 6.85 10.36 17.33
CA MET A 48 6.34 11.50 16.58
C MET A 48 5.51 12.44 17.47
N PRO A 49 5.69 13.77 17.34
CA PRO A 49 4.85 14.73 18.07
C PRO A 49 3.40 14.69 17.56
N ASN A 50 2.42 14.75 18.48
CA ASN A 50 0.98 14.74 18.14
C ASN A 50 0.64 13.60 17.16
N ASN A 51 1.10 12.39 17.47
CA ASN A 51 0.99 11.19 16.63
C ASN A 51 -0.44 10.67 16.45
N ASP A 52 -1.41 11.29 17.11
CA ASP A 52 -2.84 11.06 16.91
C ASP A 52 -3.46 11.96 15.82
N LEU A 53 -2.68 12.87 15.20
CA LEU A 53 -3.10 13.73 14.07
C LEU A 53 -2.06 13.67 12.93
N LEU A 54 -1.83 12.49 12.36
CA LEU A 54 -0.96 12.32 11.19
C LEU A 54 -1.74 12.56 9.90
N ASP A 55 -1.05 12.64 8.75
CA ASP A 55 -1.74 12.71 7.46
C ASP A 55 -2.72 11.55 7.30
N GLY A 56 -3.90 11.84 6.76
CA GLY A 56 -4.97 10.88 6.59
C GLY A 56 -5.79 10.56 7.82
N THR A 57 -5.39 11.05 9.01
CA THR A 57 -6.24 10.91 10.20
C THR A 57 -7.61 11.51 9.91
N GLN A 58 -8.65 10.70 10.15
CA GLN A 58 -10.02 11.11 9.96
C GLN A 58 -10.57 11.72 11.25
N VAL A 59 -11.05 12.96 11.16
CA VAL A 59 -11.61 13.72 12.27
C VAL A 59 -13.03 14.17 11.97
N ARG A 60 -13.82 14.32 13.03
CA ARG A 60 -15.18 14.87 13.01
C ARG A 60 -15.28 15.98 14.03
N PHE A 61 -15.93 17.08 13.70
CA PHE A 61 -16.09 18.22 14.59
C PHE A 61 -17.57 18.41 14.94
N PHE A 62 -17.89 18.30 16.22
CA PHE A 62 -19.24 18.48 16.76
C PHE A 62 -19.34 19.83 17.48
N SER A 63 -20.18 20.73 16.99
CA SER A 63 -20.44 22.02 17.64
C SER A 63 -21.12 21.78 18.99
N THR A 64 -20.48 22.22 20.08
CA THR A 64 -21.06 22.13 21.43
C THR A 64 -22.27 23.04 21.59
N ARG A 65 -22.29 24.18 20.88
CA ARG A 65 -23.41 25.14 20.92
C ARG A 65 -24.65 24.62 20.19
N LEU A 66 -24.47 24.13 18.96
CA LEU A 66 -25.60 23.70 18.11
C LEU A 66 -25.99 22.24 18.34
N GLN A 67 -25.11 21.45 18.95
CA GLN A 67 -25.27 19.99 19.09
C GLN A 67 -25.40 19.29 17.72
N LYS A 68 -24.57 19.72 16.76
CA LYS A 68 -24.53 19.25 15.37
C LYS A 68 -23.10 19.10 14.87
N TYR A 69 -22.86 18.19 13.93
CA TYR A 69 -21.58 18.03 13.25
C TYR A 69 -21.39 19.08 12.16
N LEU A 70 -20.14 19.53 12.01
CA LEU A 70 -19.68 20.19 10.80
C LEU A 70 -19.81 19.23 9.62
N CYS A 71 -20.29 19.76 8.49
CA CYS A 71 -20.59 18.99 7.29
C CYS A 71 -20.16 19.78 6.06
N SER A 72 -19.44 19.13 5.16
CA SER A 72 -19.32 19.60 3.77
C SER A 72 -20.54 19.10 3.00
N GLU A 73 -21.52 19.98 2.76
CA GLU A 73 -22.73 19.59 2.02
C GLU A 73 -22.36 19.00 0.66
N ASN A 74 -23.10 17.97 0.23
CA ASN A 74 -22.80 17.16 -0.96
C ASN A 74 -21.41 16.49 -0.97
N GLY A 75 -20.69 16.47 0.16
CA GLY A 75 -19.33 15.95 0.28
C GLY A 75 -18.24 16.92 -0.19
N GLY A 76 -18.59 18.14 -0.62
CA GLY A 76 -17.68 19.13 -1.21
C GLY A 76 -18.35 19.95 -2.31
N GLY A 77 -17.72 21.05 -2.72
CA GLY A 77 -18.13 21.92 -3.81
C GLY A 77 -19.02 23.07 -3.37
N THR A 78 -19.16 23.32 -2.07
CA THR A 78 -20.04 24.34 -1.51
C THR A 78 -19.57 24.80 -0.12
N ILE A 79 -20.41 25.59 0.55
CA ILE A 79 -20.21 26.08 1.92
C ILE A 79 -20.10 24.94 2.95
N LEU A 80 -19.37 25.22 4.03
CA LEU A 80 -19.38 24.38 5.22
C LEU A 80 -20.56 24.75 6.13
N VAL A 81 -21.27 23.76 6.66
CA VAL A 81 -22.45 23.95 7.52
C VAL A 81 -22.33 23.14 8.81
N ALA A 82 -23.27 23.32 9.74
CA ALA A 82 -23.28 22.65 11.04
C ALA A 82 -24.68 22.13 11.38
N ASN A 83 -25.24 21.23 10.55
CA ASN A 83 -26.67 20.84 10.61
C ASN A 83 -26.93 19.34 10.84
N ARG A 84 -25.88 18.51 10.95
CA ARG A 84 -26.05 17.04 10.99
C ARG A 84 -26.11 16.51 12.43
N PRO A 85 -27.13 15.74 12.82
CA PRO A 85 -27.24 15.17 14.16
C PRO A 85 -26.34 13.93 14.36
N SER A 86 -25.93 13.29 13.27
CA SER A 86 -25.06 12.11 13.24
C SER A 86 -24.02 12.28 12.15
N ALA A 87 -22.85 11.66 12.33
CA ALA A 87 -21.75 11.75 11.37
C ALA A 87 -21.59 10.47 10.54
N SER A 88 -21.34 10.67 9.26
CA SER A 88 -20.95 9.69 8.24
C SER A 88 -19.83 10.31 7.39
N ASP A 89 -19.82 10.06 6.09
CA ASP A 89 -18.77 10.48 5.16
C ASP A 89 -18.64 12.00 5.00
N TRP A 90 -19.75 12.74 4.93
CA TRP A 90 -19.72 14.19 4.67
C TRP A 90 -19.34 15.03 5.89
N GLU A 91 -19.40 14.43 7.09
CA GLU A 91 -18.99 15.05 8.35
C GLU A 91 -17.56 14.63 8.76
N THR A 92 -16.92 13.80 7.93
CA THR A 92 -15.58 13.28 8.17
C THR A 92 -14.56 14.02 7.31
N PHE A 93 -13.55 14.59 7.97
CA PHE A 93 -12.47 15.33 7.32
C PHE A 93 -11.17 14.56 7.46
N ARG A 94 -10.39 14.47 6.39
CA ARG A 94 -9.03 13.92 6.41
C ARG A 94 -8.03 15.04 6.63
N LEU A 95 -7.07 14.80 7.51
CA LEU A 95 -6.01 15.77 7.79
C LEU A 95 -4.89 15.68 6.75
N TRP A 96 -4.51 16.81 6.18
CA TRP A 96 -3.21 16.98 5.52
C TRP A 96 -2.33 17.78 6.47
N ARG A 97 -1.31 17.12 7.04
CA ARG A 97 -0.49 17.70 8.10
C ARG A 97 0.60 18.59 7.50
N ILE A 98 0.65 19.83 7.97
CA ILE A 98 1.69 20.81 7.64
C ILE A 98 2.72 20.88 8.77
N SER A 99 2.23 20.85 10.01
CA SER A 99 3.06 20.80 11.22
C SER A 99 2.25 20.15 12.36
N GLU A 100 2.78 20.17 13.59
CA GLU A 100 2.11 19.62 14.76
C GLU A 100 0.73 20.20 15.02
N THR A 101 0.49 21.47 14.65
CA THR A 101 -0.78 22.15 14.92
C THR A 101 -1.51 22.65 13.67
N TYR A 102 -0.85 22.69 12.52
CA TYR A 102 -1.42 23.22 11.27
C TYR A 102 -1.75 22.12 10.27
N PHE A 103 -2.94 22.21 9.69
CA PHE A 103 -3.51 21.21 8.82
C PHE A 103 -4.33 21.85 7.70
N ASN A 104 -4.44 21.15 6.57
CA ASN A 104 -5.57 21.33 5.66
C ASN A 104 -6.61 20.23 5.93
N PHE A 105 -7.88 20.53 5.69
CA PHE A 105 -8.98 19.57 5.84
C PHE A 105 -9.50 19.16 4.48
N ARG A 106 -9.30 17.90 4.11
CA ARG A 106 -9.78 17.33 2.85
C ARG A 106 -11.13 16.64 3.08
N VAL A 107 -12.12 16.96 2.24
CA VAL A 107 -13.50 16.47 2.35
C VAL A 107 -13.76 15.28 1.42
N PHE A 108 -14.95 14.69 1.51
CA PHE A 108 -15.33 13.47 0.79
C PHE A 108 -15.06 13.51 -0.72
N ASN A 109 -15.41 14.60 -1.41
CA ASN A 109 -15.14 14.84 -2.83
C ASN A 109 -13.72 15.34 -3.12
N LYS A 110 -12.76 15.08 -2.21
CA LYS A 110 -11.33 15.35 -2.36
C LYS A 110 -10.92 16.84 -2.41
N GLN A 111 -11.87 17.75 -2.23
CA GLN A 111 -11.63 19.19 -2.11
C GLN A 111 -11.14 19.57 -0.71
N PHE A 112 -10.63 20.79 -0.58
CA PHE A 112 -10.13 21.36 0.67
C PHE A 112 -11.10 22.40 1.23
N VAL A 113 -11.29 22.33 2.54
CA VAL A 113 -11.90 23.43 3.30
C VAL A 113 -10.96 24.63 3.23
N GLY A 114 -11.50 25.83 3.00
CA GLY A 114 -10.75 27.07 2.91
C GLY A 114 -11.65 28.30 3.06
N LEU A 115 -11.04 29.49 2.95
CA LEU A 115 -11.70 30.77 3.13
C LEU A 115 -11.99 31.47 1.79
N GLU A 116 -13.21 31.96 1.63
CA GLU A 116 -13.67 32.81 0.52
C GLU A 116 -14.19 34.18 1.02
N ASP A 117 -14.53 35.07 0.08
CA ASP A 117 -15.28 36.31 0.32
C ASP A 117 -14.70 37.17 1.46
N GLN A 118 -13.51 37.75 1.22
CA GLN A 118 -12.74 38.55 2.20
C GLN A 118 -12.24 37.76 3.42
N GLY A 119 -12.35 36.43 3.41
CA GLY A 119 -11.77 35.56 4.43
C GLY A 119 -12.74 35.09 5.51
N ASN A 120 -14.01 35.47 5.46
CA ASN A 120 -14.96 35.15 6.53
C ASN A 120 -15.81 33.92 6.22
N LYS A 121 -16.02 33.60 4.94
CA LYS A 121 -16.87 32.48 4.51
C LYS A 121 -16.04 31.20 4.41
N VAL A 122 -16.53 30.12 5.01
CA VAL A 122 -15.86 28.82 4.98
C VAL A 122 -16.51 27.92 3.94
N THR A 123 -15.70 27.42 3.00
CA THR A 123 -16.16 26.60 1.87
C THR A 123 -15.24 25.41 1.65
N ALA A 124 -15.72 24.35 1.00
CA ALA A 124 -14.92 23.19 0.61
C ALA A 124 -14.90 23.04 -0.92
N VAL A 125 -14.29 23.99 -1.63
CA VAL A 125 -14.38 24.10 -3.10
C VAL A 125 -13.03 23.96 -3.83
N SER A 126 -11.91 24.13 -3.12
CA SER A 126 -10.58 24.13 -3.75
C SER A 126 -10.09 22.70 -3.98
N ASP A 127 -9.53 22.43 -5.15
CA ASP A 127 -8.86 21.16 -5.45
C ASP A 127 -7.39 21.15 -4.98
N THR A 128 -6.89 22.28 -4.47
CA THR A 128 -5.51 22.43 -4.01
C THR A 128 -5.44 23.02 -2.61
N ALA A 129 -4.48 22.56 -1.82
CA ALA A 129 -4.19 23.13 -0.52
C ALA A 129 -3.31 24.39 -0.66
N GLY A 130 -3.67 25.46 0.04
CA GLY A 130 -2.91 26.70 0.11
C GLY A 130 -3.02 27.39 1.46
N ASN A 131 -2.62 28.67 1.51
CA ASN A 131 -2.77 29.48 2.70
C ASN A 131 -4.25 29.63 3.12
N PRO A 132 -5.22 29.91 2.23
CA PRO A 132 -6.64 29.99 2.62
C PRO A 132 -7.19 28.69 3.21
N GLU A 133 -6.67 27.53 2.80
CA GLU A 133 -7.08 26.19 3.24
C GLU A 133 -6.37 25.72 4.52
N THR A 134 -5.54 26.56 5.13
CA THR A 134 -4.74 26.19 6.31
C THR A 134 -5.45 26.59 7.60
N PHE A 135 -5.61 25.62 8.49
CA PHE A 135 -6.21 25.79 9.80
C PHE A 135 -5.29 25.28 10.92
N GLN A 136 -5.28 26.00 12.04
CA GLN A 136 -4.68 25.51 13.27
C GLN A 136 -5.72 24.76 14.10
N ILE A 137 -5.44 23.52 14.48
CA ILE A 137 -6.21 22.83 15.53
C ILE A 137 -5.61 23.20 16.89
N ILE A 138 -6.35 23.97 17.68
CA ILE A 138 -5.97 24.33 19.06
C ILE A 138 -6.79 23.47 20.01
N ARG A 139 -6.12 22.60 20.79
CA ARG A 139 -6.75 21.75 21.79
C ARG A 139 -6.85 22.47 23.14
N LYS A 140 -7.93 22.23 23.89
CA LYS A 140 -8.07 22.68 25.28
C LYS A 140 -7.06 21.91 26.15
N ASN A 141 -6.42 22.61 27.10
CA ASN A 141 -5.31 22.06 27.88
C ASN A 141 -5.69 20.87 28.77
N ASP A 142 -6.88 20.87 29.34
CA ASP A 142 -7.42 19.86 30.26
C ASP A 142 -8.27 18.79 29.56
N ASP A 143 -8.74 19.05 28.33
CA ASP A 143 -9.47 18.08 27.51
C ASP A 143 -9.08 18.22 26.03
N ARG A 144 -8.20 17.33 25.58
CA ARG A 144 -7.68 17.31 24.21
C ARG A 144 -8.74 17.00 23.13
N SER A 145 -9.94 16.55 23.52
CA SER A 145 -11.06 16.35 22.60
C SER A 145 -11.83 17.63 22.32
N ILE A 146 -11.67 18.68 23.13
CA ILE A 146 -12.27 19.99 22.89
C ILE A 146 -11.28 20.86 22.13
N VAL A 147 -11.70 21.42 21.00
CA VAL A 147 -10.85 22.15 20.08
C VAL A 147 -11.49 23.46 19.61
N ARG A 148 -10.62 24.36 19.15
CA ARG A 148 -10.97 25.51 18.33
C ARG A 148 -10.15 25.47 17.05
N LEU A 149 -10.74 25.91 15.95
CA LEU A 149 -10.11 25.88 14.63
C LEU A 149 -9.79 27.32 14.23
N GLN A 150 -8.52 27.70 14.25
CA GLN A 150 -8.10 29.03 13.79
C GLN A 150 -7.83 28.97 12.29
N ALA A 151 -8.45 29.85 11.52
CA ALA A 151 -8.22 29.93 10.08
C ALA A 151 -7.01 30.83 9.75
N SER A 152 -6.63 30.86 8.48
CA SER A 152 -5.47 31.62 7.99
C SER A 152 -5.58 33.14 8.12
N ASN A 153 -6.77 33.68 8.37
CA ASN A 153 -6.98 35.09 8.71
C ASN A 153 -6.73 35.39 10.21
N GLY A 154 -6.34 34.40 11.01
CA GLY A 154 -6.06 34.53 12.45
C GLY A 154 -7.29 34.48 13.35
N GLN A 155 -8.50 34.32 12.78
CA GLN A 155 -9.76 34.25 13.52
C GLN A 155 -10.25 32.80 13.63
N PHE A 156 -11.12 32.54 14.61
CA PHE A 156 -11.67 31.20 14.82
C PHE A 156 -12.90 30.95 13.97
N LEU A 157 -13.05 29.70 13.55
CA LEU A 157 -14.31 29.20 13.01
C LEU A 157 -15.39 29.32 14.06
N GLN A 158 -16.60 29.70 13.64
CA GLN A 158 -17.78 29.71 14.48
C GLN A 158 -18.99 29.15 13.75
N ALA A 159 -19.70 28.23 14.40
CA ALA A 159 -21.00 27.72 13.97
C ALA A 159 -22.10 28.63 14.54
N ILE A 160 -22.52 29.63 13.75
CA ILE A 160 -23.49 30.65 14.17
C ILE A 160 -24.91 30.09 14.12
N SER A 161 -25.21 29.34 13.06
CA SER A 161 -26.48 28.65 12.84
C SER A 161 -26.21 27.34 12.10
N GLU A 162 -27.23 26.49 11.98
CA GLU A 162 -27.09 25.22 11.25
C GLU A 162 -26.67 25.42 9.78
N ALA A 163 -27.00 26.56 9.18
CA ALA A 163 -26.73 26.85 7.76
C ALA A 163 -25.48 27.71 7.54
N LEU A 164 -24.81 28.20 8.58
CA LEU A 164 -23.73 29.17 8.44
C LEU A 164 -22.57 28.91 9.41
N VAL A 165 -21.42 28.59 8.81
CA VAL A 165 -20.12 28.54 9.48
C VAL A 165 -19.23 29.64 8.87
N THR A 166 -18.65 30.48 9.72
CA THR A 166 -17.75 31.58 9.33
C THR A 166 -16.44 31.51 10.10
N ALA A 167 -15.43 32.24 9.66
CA ALA A 167 -14.12 32.34 10.31
C ALA A 167 -13.82 33.77 10.75
N ASP A 168 -14.66 34.34 11.61
CA ASP A 168 -14.55 35.74 12.05
C ASP A 168 -14.65 35.91 13.57
N TYR A 169 -14.58 34.81 14.34
CA TYR A 169 -14.69 34.86 15.79
C TYR A 169 -13.35 35.23 16.46
N VAL A 170 -13.40 36.21 17.36
CA VAL A 170 -12.21 36.76 18.06
C VAL A 170 -12.23 36.52 19.58
N GLY A 171 -13.24 35.83 20.10
CA GLY A 171 -13.36 35.53 21.53
C GLY A 171 -12.38 34.47 22.03
N SER A 172 -12.33 34.29 23.35
CA SER A 172 -11.40 33.37 24.03
C SER A 172 -12.08 32.31 24.91
N GLY A 173 -13.42 32.24 24.89
CA GLY A 173 -14.19 31.30 25.70
C GLY A 173 -14.01 29.84 25.27
N TRP A 174 -14.25 28.92 26.20
CA TRP A 174 -14.24 27.47 25.98
C TRP A 174 -15.54 26.80 26.46
N ASP A 175 -16.53 27.60 26.88
CA ASP A 175 -17.80 27.10 27.36
C ASP A 175 -18.61 26.48 26.21
N ASP A 176 -19.45 25.49 26.52
CA ASP A 176 -20.22 24.76 25.50
C ASP A 176 -21.12 25.67 24.64
N GLY A 177 -21.52 26.83 25.17
CA GLY A 177 -22.32 27.83 24.45
C GLY A 177 -21.54 28.72 23.48
N ASP A 178 -20.21 28.68 23.50
CA ASP A 178 -19.35 29.45 22.58
C ASP A 178 -19.44 28.82 21.16
N PRO A 179 -19.77 29.60 20.12
CA PRO A 179 -19.94 29.04 18.77
C PRO A 179 -18.66 28.55 18.12
N SER A 180 -17.49 28.89 18.68
CA SER A 180 -16.18 28.48 18.16
C SER A 180 -15.62 27.21 18.79
N VAL A 181 -16.35 26.61 19.75
CA VAL A 181 -15.93 25.40 20.46
C VAL A 181 -16.52 24.16 19.77
N PHE A 182 -15.65 23.20 19.49
CA PHE A 182 -16.00 21.92 18.90
C PHE A 182 -15.45 20.77 19.72
N LYS A 183 -16.23 19.69 19.84
CA LYS A 183 -15.70 18.39 20.24
C LYS A 183 -15.19 17.66 19.00
N MET A 184 -13.90 17.38 18.98
CA MET A 184 -13.23 16.62 17.93
C MET A 184 -13.21 15.13 18.29
N THR A 185 -13.68 14.31 17.37
CA THR A 185 -13.58 12.85 17.44
C THR A 185 -12.64 12.36 16.36
N ILE A 186 -11.65 11.55 16.72
CA ILE A 186 -10.82 10.80 15.77
C ILE A 186 -11.55 9.48 15.46
N VAL A 187 -11.85 9.22 14.19
CA VAL A 187 -12.70 8.09 13.77
C VAL A 187 -11.98 6.77 13.87
N ASN A 188 -10.75 6.71 13.37
CA ASN A 188 -9.87 5.56 13.48
C ASN A 188 -8.41 6.07 13.56
N PRO A 189 -7.81 6.12 14.77
CA PRO A 189 -6.48 6.72 14.97
C PRO A 189 -5.35 5.91 14.32
N ASN A 190 -5.62 4.69 13.87
CA ASN A 190 -4.64 3.80 13.27
C ASN A 190 -4.96 3.45 11.81
N ALA A 191 -5.89 4.16 11.16
CA ALA A 191 -6.35 3.83 9.82
C ALA A 191 -5.22 3.82 8.77
N ILE A 192 -4.27 4.75 8.89
CA ILE A 192 -3.18 4.90 7.92
C ILE A 192 -1.88 5.17 8.67
N ARG A 193 -0.99 4.18 8.67
CA ARG A 193 0.37 4.28 9.20
C ARG A 193 1.35 3.70 8.19
N GLY A 194 1.50 4.39 7.06
CA GLY A 194 2.49 4.06 6.04
C GLY A 194 3.73 4.95 6.12
N GLU A 195 4.64 4.79 5.16
CA GLU A 195 5.86 5.59 5.07
C GLU A 195 5.61 7.10 4.94
N TYR A 196 4.49 7.52 4.32
CA TYR A 196 4.12 8.94 4.24
C TYR A 196 3.91 9.53 5.64
N GLN A 197 3.12 8.86 6.49
CA GLN A 197 2.82 9.32 7.85
C GLN A 197 4.07 9.26 8.72
N LEU A 198 4.91 8.24 8.55
CA LEU A 198 6.17 8.11 9.28
C LEU A 198 7.11 9.29 8.99
N THR A 199 7.36 9.55 7.70
CA THR A 199 8.32 10.57 7.28
C THR A 199 7.81 11.99 7.53
N ASN A 200 6.54 12.29 7.24
CA ASN A 200 5.99 13.62 7.53
C ASN A 200 5.81 13.84 9.04
N GLY A 201 5.46 12.80 9.80
CA GLY A 201 5.24 12.90 11.24
C GLY A 201 6.53 13.17 12.04
N TYR A 202 7.66 12.56 11.65
CA TYR A 202 8.97 12.92 12.19
C TYR A 202 9.52 14.24 11.64
N GLY A 203 9.09 14.62 10.44
CA GLY A 203 9.57 15.81 9.74
C GLY A 203 10.95 15.63 9.10
N PRO A 204 11.38 16.62 8.29
CA PRO A 204 12.54 16.49 7.41
C PRO A 204 13.88 16.33 8.15
N ASP A 205 13.96 16.73 9.41
CA ASP A 205 15.20 16.69 10.20
C ASP A 205 15.41 15.33 10.88
N ARG A 206 14.34 14.65 11.31
CA ARG A 206 14.43 13.37 12.04
C ARG A 206 14.15 12.16 11.17
N ALA A 207 13.24 12.27 10.19
CA ALA A 207 12.86 11.14 9.34
C ALA A 207 14.04 10.44 8.63
N PRO A 208 15.05 11.17 8.09
CA PRO A 208 16.19 10.51 7.44
C PRO A 208 16.97 9.59 8.38
N GLN A 209 17.22 10.01 9.62
CA GLN A 209 17.94 9.19 10.60
C GLN A 209 17.11 7.96 11.01
N VAL A 210 15.81 8.15 11.27
CA VAL A 210 14.89 7.06 11.65
C VAL A 210 14.86 5.97 10.58
N LEU A 211 14.69 6.36 9.31
CA LEU A 211 14.66 5.39 8.20
C LEU A 211 16.02 4.77 7.93
N GLN A 212 17.10 5.54 8.02
CA GLN A 212 18.45 4.99 7.82
C GLN A 212 18.82 3.94 8.88
N ASP A 213 18.46 4.18 10.15
CA ASP A 213 18.65 3.21 11.22
C ASP A 213 17.82 1.95 10.98
N HIS A 214 16.54 2.14 10.64
CA HIS A 214 15.62 1.05 10.31
C HIS A 214 16.14 0.17 9.16
N TRP A 215 16.50 0.77 8.02
CA TRP A 215 17.01 0.02 6.86
C TRP A 215 18.28 -0.78 7.16
N ASN A 216 19.14 -0.26 8.05
CA ASN A 216 20.42 -0.89 8.40
C ASN A 216 20.27 -2.03 9.43
N SER A 217 19.19 -2.07 10.20
CA SER A 217 19.00 -3.07 11.26
C SER A 217 17.86 -4.05 11.01
N TYR A 218 16.86 -3.67 10.20
CA TYR A 218 15.65 -4.48 10.04
C TYR A 218 15.91 -5.72 9.18
N ILE A 219 16.60 -5.57 8.04
CA ILE A 219 17.09 -6.68 7.20
C ILE A 219 18.60 -6.52 7.02
N THR A 220 19.31 -7.63 7.19
CA THR A 220 20.77 -7.68 7.14
C THR A 220 21.24 -8.89 6.33
N ASP A 221 22.55 -8.96 6.06
CA ASP A 221 23.21 -10.14 5.48
C ASP A 221 22.86 -11.45 6.21
N GLU A 222 22.83 -11.42 7.54
CA GLU A 222 22.53 -12.58 8.36
C GLU A 222 21.11 -13.11 8.12
N ASP A 223 20.18 -12.23 7.77
CA ASP A 223 18.82 -12.62 7.44
C ASP A 223 18.77 -13.39 6.11
N PHE A 224 19.55 -13.00 5.09
CA PHE A 224 19.68 -13.76 3.84
C PHE A 224 20.32 -15.14 4.06
N ARG A 225 21.36 -15.19 4.91
CA ARG A 225 21.95 -16.47 5.34
C ARG A 225 20.90 -17.37 5.99
N PHE A 226 20.10 -16.82 6.91
CA PHE A 226 19.04 -17.55 7.59
C PHE A 226 17.99 -18.07 6.60
N MET A 227 17.51 -17.22 5.69
CA MET A 227 16.50 -17.60 4.70
C MET A 227 17.00 -18.74 3.82
N SER A 228 18.20 -18.62 3.25
CA SER A 228 18.81 -19.64 2.40
C SER A 228 19.03 -20.96 3.15
N ALA A 229 19.53 -20.91 4.39
CA ALA A 229 19.75 -22.09 5.23
C ALA A 229 18.46 -22.83 5.62
N ASN A 230 17.30 -22.14 5.58
CA ASN A 230 15.99 -22.70 5.90
C ASN A 230 15.14 -22.98 4.65
N GLY A 231 15.75 -23.12 3.47
CA GLY A 231 15.09 -23.65 2.27
C GLY A 231 14.33 -22.63 1.42
N LEU A 232 14.42 -21.34 1.75
CA LEU A 232 13.95 -20.26 0.86
C LEU A 232 14.98 -20.03 -0.25
N ASN A 233 14.49 -19.81 -1.46
CA ASN A 233 15.34 -19.59 -2.64
C ASN A 233 15.13 -18.22 -3.31
N ALA A 234 14.20 -17.41 -2.79
CA ALA A 234 13.96 -16.06 -3.28
C ALA A 234 13.42 -15.13 -2.19
N VAL A 235 13.50 -13.82 -2.44
CA VAL A 235 12.86 -12.76 -1.66
C VAL A 235 12.04 -11.88 -2.58
N ARG A 236 10.87 -11.44 -2.13
CA ARG A 236 10.07 -10.38 -2.74
C ARG A 236 10.29 -9.10 -1.95
N ILE A 237 10.73 -8.03 -2.61
CA ILE A 237 11.15 -6.79 -1.97
C ILE A 237 10.24 -5.65 -2.42
N PRO A 238 9.29 -5.23 -1.56
CA PRO A 238 8.49 -4.03 -1.77
C PRO A 238 9.35 -2.78 -1.89
N VAL A 239 9.13 -1.97 -2.93
CA VAL A 239 9.77 -0.66 -3.13
C VAL A 239 8.74 0.42 -3.46
N GLY A 240 9.02 1.66 -3.07
CA GLY A 240 8.17 2.80 -3.40
C GLY A 240 8.62 3.55 -4.64
N TRP A 241 7.68 4.20 -5.32
CA TRP A 241 7.90 5.01 -6.53
C TRP A 241 8.98 6.08 -6.39
N TRP A 242 9.28 6.53 -5.17
CA TRP A 242 10.33 7.51 -4.88
C TRP A 242 11.76 6.95 -5.01
N ILE A 243 11.93 5.64 -5.15
CA ILE A 243 13.24 4.96 -5.17
C ILE A 243 14.25 5.48 -6.22
N PRO A 244 13.85 5.95 -7.43
CA PRO A 244 14.81 6.47 -8.41
C PRO A 244 15.26 7.91 -8.13
N CYS A 245 14.60 8.63 -7.21
CA CYS A 245 14.80 10.06 -7.02
C CYS A 245 15.81 10.36 -5.90
N ASP A 246 16.78 11.23 -6.16
CA ASP A 246 17.70 11.74 -5.14
C ASP A 246 17.94 13.27 -5.30
N PRO A 247 17.46 14.12 -4.35
CA PRO A 247 16.58 13.74 -3.25
C PRO A 247 15.18 13.34 -3.76
N PRO A 248 14.47 12.44 -3.06
CA PRO A 248 13.10 12.10 -3.40
C PRO A 248 12.13 13.24 -3.07
N PRO A 249 10.93 13.24 -3.68
CA PRO A 249 9.87 14.16 -3.32
C PRO A 249 9.51 14.06 -1.83
N LYS A 250 9.34 15.20 -1.17
CA LYS A 250 8.94 15.24 0.24
C LYS A 250 7.54 14.61 0.42
N PRO A 251 7.29 13.89 1.52
CA PRO A 251 8.14 13.76 2.71
C PRO A 251 9.16 12.59 2.66
N PHE A 252 9.18 11.79 1.60
CA PHE A 252 10.07 10.63 1.48
C PHE A 252 11.57 11.01 1.61
N VAL A 253 12.40 10.03 1.94
CA VAL A 253 13.84 10.25 2.25
C VAL A 253 14.75 9.35 1.39
N SER A 254 15.97 9.82 1.12
CA SER A 254 16.96 9.07 0.33
C SER A 254 17.55 7.89 1.12
N GLY A 255 17.90 6.81 0.43
CA GLY A 255 18.72 5.71 0.97
C GLY A 255 18.23 4.29 0.65
N SER A 256 16.92 4.12 0.38
CA SER A 256 16.31 2.83 0.07
C SER A 256 16.93 2.14 -1.16
N LEU A 257 17.36 2.88 -2.18
CA LEU A 257 18.04 2.32 -3.35
C LEU A 257 19.34 1.58 -3.00
N LYS A 258 20.15 2.15 -2.09
CA LYS A 258 21.39 1.51 -1.62
C LYS A 258 21.09 0.25 -0.81
N ALA A 259 20.02 0.24 -0.04
CA ALA A 259 19.59 -0.94 0.70
C ALA A 259 19.12 -2.06 -0.27
N LEU A 260 18.43 -1.71 -1.36
CA LEU A 260 18.11 -2.66 -2.43
C LEU A 260 19.36 -3.20 -3.13
N ASP A 261 20.36 -2.37 -3.41
CA ASP A 261 21.65 -2.82 -3.97
C ASP A 261 22.35 -3.85 -3.06
N ASN A 262 22.31 -3.63 -1.74
CA ASN A 262 22.82 -4.58 -0.77
C ASN A 262 22.05 -5.91 -0.81
N ALA A 263 20.71 -5.86 -0.94
CA ALA A 263 19.88 -7.05 -1.07
C ALA A 263 20.30 -7.93 -2.27
N PHE A 264 20.58 -7.31 -3.41
CA PHE A 264 21.10 -8.03 -4.59
C PHE A 264 22.48 -8.64 -4.35
N THR A 265 23.33 -7.96 -3.58
CA THR A 265 24.65 -8.49 -3.20
C THR A 265 24.51 -9.73 -2.31
N TRP A 266 23.69 -9.65 -1.26
CA TRP A 266 23.41 -10.78 -0.36
C TRP A 266 22.70 -11.93 -1.08
N ALA A 267 21.75 -11.62 -1.96
CA ALA A 267 21.07 -12.62 -2.78
C ALA A 267 22.06 -13.41 -3.64
N GLN A 268 23.03 -12.73 -4.25
CA GLN A 268 24.07 -13.40 -5.04
C GLN A 268 24.97 -14.27 -4.16
N GLU A 269 25.36 -13.79 -2.97
CA GLU A 269 26.21 -14.54 -2.03
C GLU A 269 25.55 -15.84 -1.55
N TYR A 270 24.26 -15.80 -1.23
CA TYR A 270 23.53 -16.93 -0.67
C TYR A 270 22.72 -17.72 -1.70
N GLY A 271 22.94 -17.46 -3.00
CA GLY A 271 22.27 -18.18 -4.10
C GLY A 271 20.76 -17.95 -4.18
N MET A 272 20.26 -16.85 -3.61
CA MET A 272 18.85 -16.47 -3.63
C MET A 272 18.53 -15.58 -4.84
N LYS A 273 17.25 -15.55 -5.22
CA LYS A 273 16.72 -14.63 -6.22
C LYS A 273 15.98 -13.45 -5.59
N VAL A 274 15.87 -12.36 -6.33
CA VAL A 274 15.15 -11.15 -5.96
C VAL A 274 14.00 -10.92 -6.94
N ILE A 275 12.81 -10.79 -6.38
CA ILE A 275 11.62 -10.24 -7.03
C ILE A 275 11.51 -8.79 -6.54
N VAL A 276 11.68 -7.82 -7.43
CA VAL A 276 11.49 -6.40 -7.09
C VAL A 276 10.03 -6.05 -7.30
N ASP A 277 9.35 -5.61 -6.26
CA ASP A 277 7.91 -5.32 -6.30
C ASP A 277 7.67 -3.82 -6.13
N LEU A 278 7.12 -3.18 -7.17
CA LEU A 278 6.70 -1.79 -7.08
C LEU A 278 5.39 -1.69 -6.26
N HIS A 279 5.59 -1.59 -4.95
CA HIS A 279 4.56 -1.80 -3.95
C HIS A 279 3.76 -0.54 -3.62
N ALA A 280 4.41 0.62 -3.70
CA ALA A 280 3.79 1.92 -3.45
C ALA A 280 3.89 2.80 -4.71
N ILE A 281 2.73 3.19 -5.25
CA ILE A 281 2.62 3.97 -6.48
C ILE A 281 2.27 5.43 -6.18
N GLN A 282 2.80 6.38 -6.95
CA GLN A 282 2.45 7.78 -6.80
C GLN A 282 0.93 7.99 -7.02
N GLY A 283 0.27 8.68 -6.10
CA GLY A 283 -1.20 8.81 -6.09
C GLY A 283 -1.93 7.64 -5.44
N SER A 284 -1.22 6.55 -5.10
CA SER A 284 -1.73 5.34 -4.47
C SER A 284 -2.76 4.58 -5.30
N GLN A 285 -2.49 3.30 -5.49
CA GLN A 285 -3.27 2.38 -6.30
C GLN A 285 -4.43 1.71 -5.53
N ASN A 286 -4.47 1.83 -4.20
CA ASN A 286 -5.50 1.19 -3.37
C ASN A 286 -5.94 1.96 -2.11
N GLY A 287 -5.27 3.07 -1.75
CA GLY A 287 -5.65 3.88 -0.59
C GLY A 287 -5.25 3.29 0.76
N ASN A 288 -4.47 2.22 0.79
CA ASN A 288 -4.00 1.61 2.03
C ASN A 288 -2.62 2.16 2.44
N GLY A 289 -2.27 2.06 3.73
CA GLY A 289 -0.99 2.56 4.24
C GLY A 289 0.25 2.01 3.52
N HIS A 290 0.22 0.72 3.15
CA HIS A 290 1.33 0.06 2.42
C HIS A 290 1.55 0.60 0.99
N SER A 291 0.57 1.30 0.40
CA SER A 291 0.76 2.00 -0.89
C SER A 291 1.47 3.35 -0.78
N GLY A 292 1.87 3.77 0.43
CA GLY A 292 2.46 5.10 0.65
C GLY A 292 1.46 6.25 0.50
N THR A 293 0.16 5.97 0.58
CA THR A 293 -0.90 6.98 0.49
C THR A 293 -0.76 8.07 1.55
N ARG A 294 -1.07 9.32 1.15
CA ARG A 294 -1.11 10.45 2.08
C ARG A 294 -2.33 10.40 2.99
N ASP A 295 -3.51 10.13 2.42
CA ASP A 295 -4.78 10.29 3.14
C ASP A 295 -5.80 9.18 2.90
N GLY A 296 -5.37 8.11 2.23
CA GLY A 296 -6.18 6.93 1.97
C GLY A 296 -7.13 7.08 0.80
N TYR A 297 -6.98 8.15 0.00
CA TYR A 297 -7.58 8.16 -1.32
C TYR A 297 -6.72 7.39 -2.32
N GLN A 298 -7.43 6.70 -3.21
CA GLN A 298 -6.89 6.17 -4.45
C GLN A 298 -6.97 7.27 -5.51
N GLU A 299 -5.83 7.68 -6.05
CA GLU A 299 -5.71 8.78 -7.01
C GLU A 299 -4.85 8.43 -8.22
N TRP A 300 -4.20 7.25 -8.25
CA TRP A 300 -3.51 6.79 -9.44
C TRP A 300 -4.48 6.52 -10.59
N GLY A 301 -4.14 6.96 -11.81
CA GLY A 301 -4.89 6.70 -13.04
C GLY A 301 -4.06 6.98 -14.30
N ASP A 302 -4.74 7.15 -15.45
CA ASP A 302 -4.13 7.27 -16.78
C ASP A 302 -2.98 8.29 -16.86
N SER A 303 -3.13 9.45 -16.20
CA SER A 303 -2.13 10.51 -16.18
C SER A 303 -0.85 10.13 -15.44
N ASN A 304 -0.87 9.09 -14.60
CA ASN A 304 0.29 8.62 -13.83
C ASN A 304 1.04 7.45 -14.50
N ILE A 305 0.52 6.91 -15.60
CA ILE A 305 1.11 5.74 -16.28
C ILE A 305 2.57 6.00 -16.64
N GLN A 306 2.88 7.12 -17.29
CA GLN A 306 4.24 7.42 -17.76
C GLN A 306 5.24 7.54 -16.61
N ASP A 307 4.86 8.22 -15.53
CA ASP A 307 5.70 8.37 -14.34
C ASP A 307 5.94 7.02 -13.65
N THR A 308 4.93 6.16 -13.63
CA THR A 308 5.03 4.82 -13.03
C THR A 308 5.91 3.90 -13.89
N VAL A 309 5.77 3.95 -15.22
CA VAL A 309 6.62 3.22 -16.17
C VAL A 309 8.08 3.69 -16.07
N ALA A 310 8.34 4.97 -15.81
CA ALA A 310 9.71 5.48 -15.63
C ALA A 310 10.41 4.84 -14.42
N VAL A 311 9.67 4.53 -13.33
CA VAL A 311 10.21 3.79 -12.18
C VAL A 311 10.58 2.36 -12.57
N ILE A 312 9.70 1.68 -13.32
CA ILE A 312 9.97 0.31 -13.82
C ILE A 312 11.16 0.29 -14.77
N ASP A 313 11.26 1.24 -15.70
CA ASP A 313 12.37 1.37 -16.64
C ASP A 313 13.71 1.51 -15.89
N PHE A 314 13.75 2.37 -14.87
CA PHE A 314 14.92 2.54 -14.01
C PHE A 314 15.32 1.26 -13.27
N LEU A 315 14.36 0.57 -12.64
CA LEU A 315 14.63 -0.67 -11.91
C LEU A 315 15.11 -1.79 -12.85
N ALA A 316 14.50 -1.89 -14.04
CA ALA A 316 14.89 -2.84 -15.06
C ALA A 316 16.30 -2.57 -15.60
N GLU A 317 16.61 -1.33 -15.97
CA GLU A 317 17.95 -0.94 -16.44
C GLU A 317 19.02 -1.28 -15.41
N ARG A 318 18.75 -0.95 -14.14
CA ARG A 318 19.70 -1.12 -13.04
C ARG A 318 20.03 -2.59 -12.76
N TYR A 319 19.03 -3.47 -12.76
CA TYR A 319 19.19 -4.85 -12.28
C TYR A 319 19.17 -5.91 -13.38
N ALA A 320 18.88 -5.58 -14.64
CA ALA A 320 18.78 -6.54 -15.74
C ALA A 320 20.02 -7.45 -15.92
N ASN A 321 21.21 -6.93 -15.63
CA ASN A 321 22.47 -7.69 -15.76
C ASN A 321 22.83 -8.47 -14.47
N ASN A 322 22.06 -8.32 -13.40
CA ASN A 322 22.29 -9.05 -12.16
C ASN A 322 21.62 -10.42 -12.23
N THR A 323 22.40 -11.49 -12.13
CA THR A 323 21.90 -12.87 -12.22
C THR A 323 20.93 -13.25 -11.10
N SER A 324 20.87 -12.49 -10.01
CA SER A 324 19.90 -12.71 -8.93
C SER A 324 18.53 -12.08 -9.21
N LEU A 325 18.37 -11.24 -10.25
CA LEU A 325 17.04 -10.76 -10.65
C LEU A 325 16.21 -11.94 -11.18
N ALA A 326 15.11 -12.26 -10.51
CA ALA A 326 14.12 -13.22 -10.99
C ALA A 326 12.96 -12.53 -11.71
N ALA A 327 12.46 -11.43 -11.13
CA ALA A 327 11.31 -10.74 -11.68
C ALA A 327 11.21 -9.28 -11.23
N ILE A 328 10.42 -8.52 -11.98
CA ILE A 328 9.92 -7.21 -11.59
C ILE A 328 8.39 -7.28 -11.59
N GLU A 329 7.77 -7.00 -10.46
CA GLU A 329 6.33 -6.81 -10.35
C GLU A 329 5.97 -5.36 -10.59
N LEU A 330 5.04 -5.15 -11.53
CA LEU A 330 4.75 -3.82 -12.05
C LEU A 330 3.95 -2.97 -11.07
N MET A 331 3.07 -3.57 -10.27
CA MET A 331 2.23 -2.86 -9.31
C MET A 331 1.64 -3.86 -8.33
N ASN A 332 1.80 -3.60 -7.03
CA ASN A 332 1.14 -4.37 -5.99
C ASN A 332 -0.33 -3.96 -5.83
N GLU A 333 -1.25 -4.93 -5.82
CA GLU A 333 -2.64 -4.79 -5.36
C GLU A 333 -3.42 -3.56 -5.90
N PRO A 334 -3.55 -3.37 -7.23
CA PRO A 334 -4.43 -2.33 -7.77
C PRO A 334 -5.89 -2.55 -7.33
N MET A 335 -6.56 -1.53 -6.81
CA MET A 335 -7.94 -1.69 -6.28
C MET A 335 -9.01 -1.42 -7.35
N ALA A 336 -9.91 -2.40 -7.57
CA ALA A 336 -11.13 -2.18 -8.35
C ALA A 336 -12.28 -1.66 -7.46
N PRO A 337 -13.23 -0.87 -8.01
CA PRO A 337 -13.27 -0.36 -9.38
C PRO A 337 -12.47 0.94 -9.57
N GLY A 338 -11.75 1.41 -8.55
CA GLY A 338 -11.03 2.70 -8.58
C GLY A 338 -10.02 2.81 -9.72
N ILE A 339 -9.32 1.71 -10.02
CA ILE A 339 -8.52 1.55 -11.24
C ILE A 339 -9.34 0.74 -12.25
N SER A 340 -9.51 1.26 -13.46
CA SER A 340 -10.16 0.53 -14.55
C SER A 340 -9.27 -0.59 -15.10
N LEU A 341 -9.88 -1.64 -15.66
CA LEU A 341 -9.11 -2.74 -16.25
C LEU A 341 -8.33 -2.29 -17.49
N ASP A 342 -8.90 -1.37 -18.27
CA ASP A 342 -8.28 -0.87 -19.50
C ASP A 342 -7.05 -0.03 -19.16
N THR A 343 -7.18 0.93 -18.24
CA THR A 343 -6.05 1.71 -17.68
C THR A 343 -4.94 0.78 -17.17
N LEU A 344 -5.31 -0.27 -16.42
CA LEU A 344 -4.33 -1.20 -15.86
C LEU A 344 -3.60 -1.99 -16.96
N LYS A 345 -4.32 -2.45 -17.99
CA LYS A 345 -3.70 -3.17 -19.13
C LYS A 345 -2.81 -2.27 -19.96
N GLU A 346 -3.18 -1.00 -20.16
CA GLU A 346 -2.33 0.00 -20.80
C GLU A 346 -1.01 0.19 -20.02
N TYR A 347 -1.10 0.33 -18.69
CA TYR A 347 0.08 0.40 -17.83
C TYR A 347 0.91 -0.89 -17.88
N TYR A 348 0.29 -2.06 -17.73
CA TYR A 348 0.99 -3.34 -17.74
C TYR A 348 1.71 -3.63 -19.05
N GLN A 349 1.11 -3.23 -20.19
CA GLN A 349 1.81 -3.33 -21.48
C GLN A 349 3.04 -2.42 -21.51
N ALA A 350 2.90 -1.16 -21.12
CA ALA A 350 4.00 -0.20 -21.13
C ALA A 350 5.13 -0.57 -20.15
N GLY A 351 4.78 -1.06 -18.96
CA GLY A 351 5.74 -1.56 -17.97
C GLY A 351 6.44 -2.85 -18.43
N TYR A 352 5.70 -3.78 -19.05
CA TYR A 352 6.28 -4.97 -19.69
C TYR A 352 7.31 -4.59 -20.77
N ASP A 353 6.94 -3.66 -21.65
CA ASP A 353 7.84 -3.19 -22.71
C ASP A 353 9.10 -2.52 -22.12
N ALA A 354 8.96 -1.75 -21.03
CA ALA A 354 10.09 -1.15 -20.31
C ALA A 354 11.06 -2.20 -19.76
N VAL A 355 10.57 -3.28 -19.12
CA VAL A 355 11.43 -4.39 -18.66
C VAL A 355 12.12 -5.08 -19.85
N ARG A 356 11.39 -5.32 -20.93
CA ARG A 356 11.90 -6.04 -22.11
C ARG A 356 12.94 -5.27 -22.92
N LYS A 357 13.09 -3.95 -22.71
CA LYS A 357 14.23 -3.18 -23.25
C LYS A 357 15.58 -3.71 -22.74
N TYR A 358 15.62 -4.21 -21.50
CA TYR A 358 16.87 -4.53 -20.82
C TYR A 358 17.08 -6.03 -20.59
N THR A 359 16.01 -6.83 -20.44
CA THR A 359 16.14 -8.27 -20.21
C THR A 359 14.99 -9.09 -20.81
N GLN A 360 15.34 -10.26 -21.36
CA GLN A 360 14.39 -11.26 -21.88
C GLN A 360 14.15 -12.40 -20.88
N ASP A 361 14.97 -12.50 -19.83
CA ASP A 361 15.00 -13.64 -18.91
C ASP A 361 14.21 -13.36 -17.63
N ALA A 362 14.23 -12.12 -17.12
CA ALA A 362 13.47 -11.77 -15.93
C ALA A 362 11.96 -11.82 -16.20
N TYR A 363 11.21 -12.41 -15.28
CA TYR A 363 9.76 -12.41 -15.35
C TYR A 363 9.18 -11.01 -15.10
N VAL A 364 8.07 -10.71 -15.75
CA VAL A 364 7.25 -9.54 -15.42
C VAL A 364 6.01 -10.03 -14.69
N ILE A 365 5.81 -9.57 -13.46
CA ILE A 365 4.68 -9.98 -12.62
C ILE A 365 3.57 -8.92 -12.71
N LEU A 366 2.35 -9.40 -12.93
CA LEU A 366 1.13 -8.60 -13.08
C LEU A 366 0.19 -8.94 -11.93
N SER A 367 0.02 -8.04 -10.96
CA SER A 367 -0.89 -8.27 -9.83
C SER A 367 -2.35 -8.22 -10.27
N ASN A 368 -3.16 -9.18 -9.83
CA ASN A 368 -4.60 -9.12 -10.00
C ASN A 368 -5.19 -7.94 -9.22
N ARG A 369 -6.28 -7.35 -9.73
CA ARG A 369 -6.96 -6.30 -8.98
C ARG A 369 -7.64 -6.86 -7.74
N LEU A 370 -7.55 -6.12 -6.64
CA LEU A 370 -8.35 -6.35 -5.44
C LEU A 370 -9.80 -5.93 -5.64
N GLY A 371 -10.64 -6.27 -4.67
CA GLY A 371 -12.05 -5.88 -4.62
C GLY A 371 -12.94 -6.85 -5.39
N ASN A 372 -13.87 -6.32 -6.19
CA ASN A 372 -14.87 -7.10 -6.91
C ASN A 372 -14.45 -7.49 -8.35
N ALA A 373 -13.15 -7.44 -8.66
CA ALA A 373 -12.61 -7.81 -9.95
C ALA A 373 -12.79 -9.30 -10.25
N ASP A 374 -12.89 -9.67 -11.53
CA ASP A 374 -12.87 -11.07 -11.93
C ASP A 374 -11.43 -11.59 -11.87
N ALA A 375 -11.17 -12.62 -11.08
CA ALA A 375 -9.84 -13.22 -10.93
C ALA A 375 -9.19 -13.67 -12.26
N LYS A 376 -9.99 -13.85 -13.33
CA LYS A 376 -9.54 -14.28 -14.67
C LYS A 376 -9.28 -13.13 -15.64
N GLU A 377 -9.54 -11.88 -15.26
CA GLU A 377 -9.59 -10.72 -16.17
C GLU A 377 -8.26 -10.40 -16.88
N LEU A 378 -7.15 -10.87 -16.32
CA LEU A 378 -5.80 -10.74 -16.87
C LEU A 378 -5.32 -11.95 -17.68
N LEU A 379 -5.98 -13.11 -17.62
CA LEU A 379 -5.46 -14.35 -18.25
C LEU A 379 -5.22 -14.20 -19.75
N SER A 380 -6.21 -13.65 -20.47
CA SER A 380 -6.11 -13.46 -21.92
C SER A 380 -5.01 -12.45 -22.29
N PHE A 381 -4.90 -11.38 -21.51
CA PHE A 381 -3.89 -10.34 -21.71
C PHE A 381 -2.48 -10.90 -21.46
N ALA A 382 -2.25 -11.51 -20.30
CA ALA A 382 -0.95 -12.07 -19.91
C ALA A 382 -0.52 -13.24 -20.82
N SER A 383 -1.45 -14.04 -21.35
CA SER A 383 -1.13 -15.12 -22.29
C SER A 383 -0.53 -14.64 -23.62
N SER A 384 -0.63 -13.35 -23.93
CA SER A 384 -0.01 -12.75 -25.12
C SER A 384 1.45 -12.30 -24.89
N LEU A 385 1.92 -12.36 -23.64
CA LEU A 385 3.23 -11.86 -23.22
C LEU A 385 4.20 -13.01 -22.88
N HIS A 386 5.50 -12.77 -23.05
CA HIS A 386 6.55 -13.76 -22.79
C HIS A 386 7.16 -13.58 -21.39
N CYS A 387 7.43 -14.68 -20.68
CA CYS A 387 7.99 -14.67 -19.32
C CYS A 387 7.20 -13.72 -18.39
N VAL A 388 5.91 -14.00 -18.23
CA VAL A 388 5.04 -13.26 -17.32
C VAL A 388 4.43 -14.19 -16.27
N ALA A 389 4.15 -13.63 -15.10
CA ALA A 389 3.34 -14.28 -14.09
C ALA A 389 2.20 -13.37 -13.63
N ILE A 390 1.07 -13.98 -13.24
CA ILE A 390 -0.01 -13.26 -12.55
C ILE A 390 0.17 -13.49 -11.05
N ASP A 391 0.15 -12.40 -10.29
CA ASP A 391 0.16 -12.46 -8.83
C ASP A 391 -1.26 -12.52 -8.27
N VAL A 392 -1.47 -13.42 -7.31
CA VAL A 392 -2.70 -13.54 -6.51
C VAL A 392 -2.34 -13.59 -5.03
N HIS A 393 -3.09 -12.85 -4.22
CA HIS A 393 -2.88 -12.79 -2.77
C HIS A 393 -4.00 -13.55 -2.08
N TYR A 394 -3.63 -14.52 -1.23
CA TYR A 394 -4.57 -15.39 -0.55
C TYR A 394 -4.38 -15.31 0.96
N TYR A 395 -5.30 -14.61 1.61
CA TYR A 395 -5.41 -14.53 3.05
C TYR A 395 -6.67 -15.25 3.53
N ASN A 396 -6.59 -16.01 4.63
CA ASN A 396 -7.77 -16.45 5.38
C ASN A 396 -8.11 -15.42 6.46
N LEU A 397 -8.11 -14.15 6.07
CA LEU A 397 -8.35 -12.97 6.88
C LEU A 397 -9.21 -11.99 6.07
N PHE A 398 -9.59 -10.87 6.70
CA PHE A 398 -10.23 -9.72 6.04
C PHE A 398 -11.61 -9.99 5.42
N SER A 399 -12.26 -11.08 5.83
CA SER A 399 -13.64 -11.41 5.47
C SER A 399 -14.37 -11.97 6.68
N ASP A 400 -15.61 -11.50 6.92
CA ASP A 400 -16.50 -11.95 7.99
C ASP A 400 -16.76 -13.46 7.95
N SER A 401 -16.56 -14.10 6.78
CA SER A 401 -16.66 -15.56 6.63
C SER A 401 -15.71 -16.31 7.54
N PHE A 402 -14.51 -15.76 7.82
CA PHE A 402 -13.49 -16.44 8.62
C PHE A 402 -13.72 -16.28 10.13
N SER A 403 -14.42 -15.22 10.57
CA SER A 403 -14.64 -14.93 11.99
C SER A 403 -15.38 -16.03 12.76
N ASN A 404 -16.07 -16.93 12.05
CA ASN A 404 -16.83 -18.04 12.65
C ASN A 404 -16.24 -19.43 12.31
N MET A 405 -15.11 -19.49 11.62
CA MET A 405 -14.46 -20.76 11.28
C MET A 405 -13.55 -21.23 12.41
N ASN A 406 -13.64 -22.51 12.77
CA ASN A 406 -12.64 -23.16 13.63
C ASN A 406 -11.39 -23.55 12.81
N ALA A 407 -10.37 -24.09 13.50
CA ALA A 407 -9.11 -24.50 12.88
C ALA A 407 -9.30 -25.47 11.70
N GLN A 408 -10.08 -26.55 11.89
CA GLN A 408 -10.31 -27.54 10.82
C GLN A 408 -11.06 -26.94 9.63
N GLN A 409 -12.05 -26.08 9.86
CA GLN A 409 -12.79 -25.42 8.78
C GLN A 409 -11.90 -24.50 7.95
N ASN A 410 -10.95 -23.81 8.58
CA ASN A 410 -9.97 -23.01 7.86
C ASN A 410 -9.00 -23.88 7.04
N ILE A 411 -8.53 -25.00 7.58
CA ILE A 411 -7.68 -25.96 6.85
C ILE A 411 -8.43 -26.54 5.66
N ASP A 412 -9.69 -26.97 5.86
CA ASP A 412 -10.55 -27.46 4.80
C ASP A 412 -10.81 -26.38 3.73
N PHE A 413 -10.91 -25.10 4.13
CA PHE A 413 -11.06 -23.99 3.19
C PHE A 413 -9.84 -23.86 2.26
N ILE A 414 -8.62 -24.13 2.76
CA ILE A 414 -7.42 -24.14 1.93
C ILE A 414 -7.50 -25.25 0.87
N HIS A 415 -7.74 -26.50 1.30
CA HIS A 415 -7.77 -27.65 0.39
C HIS A 415 -8.95 -27.63 -0.59
N ASN A 416 -10.04 -26.95 -0.25
CA ASN A 416 -11.22 -26.85 -1.10
C ASN A 416 -11.25 -25.52 -1.86
N GLN A 417 -11.60 -24.43 -1.17
CA GLN A 417 -11.87 -23.14 -1.83
C GLN A 417 -10.60 -22.53 -2.41
N ARG A 418 -9.51 -22.39 -1.64
CA ARG A 418 -8.27 -21.81 -2.17
C ARG A 418 -7.64 -22.66 -3.26
N SER A 419 -7.73 -23.98 -3.12
CA SER A 419 -7.34 -24.91 -4.18
C SER A 419 -8.11 -24.67 -5.48
N SER A 420 -9.44 -24.51 -5.40
CA SER A 420 -10.29 -24.17 -6.55
C SER A 420 -10.02 -22.76 -7.09
N ASP A 421 -9.75 -21.77 -6.24
CA ASP A 421 -9.41 -20.41 -6.65
C ASP A 421 -8.12 -20.41 -7.48
N LEU A 422 -7.09 -21.12 -7.01
CA LEU A 422 -5.83 -21.28 -7.72
C LEU A 422 -6.03 -22.04 -9.05
N ASP A 423 -6.80 -23.12 -9.05
CA ASP A 423 -7.11 -23.89 -10.26
C ASP A 423 -7.85 -23.03 -11.30
N THR A 424 -8.67 -22.06 -10.86
CA THR A 424 -9.44 -21.16 -11.73
C THR A 424 -8.55 -20.22 -12.55
N VAL A 425 -7.41 -19.79 -11.98
CA VAL A 425 -6.44 -18.92 -12.67
C VAL A 425 -5.30 -19.71 -13.34
N THR A 426 -5.16 -20.99 -13.00
CA THR A 426 -4.13 -21.87 -13.57
C THR A 426 -4.60 -22.46 -14.89
N THR A 427 -3.92 -22.13 -16.00
CA THR A 427 -4.24 -22.70 -17.33
C THR A 427 -3.02 -23.36 -17.98
N ALA A 428 -3.22 -24.44 -18.73
CA ALA A 428 -2.14 -25.29 -19.22
C ALA A 428 -1.11 -24.58 -20.14
N ASN A 429 -1.56 -23.56 -20.88
CA ASN A 429 -0.73 -22.76 -21.79
C ASN A 429 -0.81 -21.26 -21.47
N GLY A 430 -1.18 -20.92 -20.23
CA GLY A 430 -1.30 -19.52 -19.80
C GLY A 430 -0.05 -18.98 -19.14
N PRO A 431 -0.13 -17.76 -18.58
CA PRO A 431 0.93 -17.20 -17.76
C PRO A 431 1.20 -18.10 -16.53
N SER A 432 2.41 -18.00 -15.97
CA SER A 432 2.69 -18.63 -14.68
C SER A 432 1.86 -17.97 -13.59
N ILE A 433 1.44 -18.71 -12.57
CA ILE A 433 0.77 -18.13 -11.41
C ILE A 433 1.76 -18.03 -10.25
N PHE A 434 1.72 -16.90 -9.55
CA PHE A 434 2.47 -16.60 -8.34
C PHE A 434 1.49 -16.35 -7.21
N VAL A 435 1.64 -17.04 -6.07
CA VAL A 435 0.92 -16.69 -4.84
C VAL A 435 1.82 -15.75 -4.03
N GLY A 436 1.83 -14.47 -4.39
CA GLY A 436 2.82 -13.50 -3.90
C GLY A 436 2.63 -13.08 -2.46
N GLU A 437 1.45 -13.31 -1.89
CA GLU A 437 1.19 -13.06 -0.49
C GLU A 437 0.23 -14.08 0.14
N TRP A 438 0.64 -14.63 1.28
CA TRP A 438 -0.13 -15.47 2.21
C TRP A 438 0.56 -15.49 3.57
N THR A 439 -0.11 -15.89 4.65
CA THR A 439 0.46 -15.85 6.02
C THR A 439 0.04 -17.04 6.88
N GLY A 440 0.70 -17.21 8.02
CA GLY A 440 0.34 -18.18 9.05
C GLY A 440 -0.71 -17.64 10.04
N GLU A 441 -1.01 -16.35 9.99
CA GLU A 441 -2.09 -15.74 10.76
C GLU A 441 -3.48 -15.99 10.14
N TRP A 442 -4.47 -16.21 10.99
CA TRP A 442 -5.84 -16.58 10.65
C TRP A 442 -6.86 -16.23 11.76
N GLU A 443 -6.42 -15.53 12.81
CA GLU A 443 -7.21 -14.99 13.93
C GLU A 443 -8.06 -16.03 14.69
N VAL A 444 -7.74 -17.32 14.56
CA VAL A 444 -8.44 -18.39 15.28
C VAL A 444 -8.03 -18.42 16.75
N ASN A 445 -8.95 -18.01 17.63
CA ASN A 445 -8.75 -18.02 19.07
C ASN A 445 -8.58 -19.46 19.62
N GLY A 446 -7.51 -19.68 20.40
CA GLY A 446 -7.27 -20.95 21.09
C GLY A 446 -6.72 -22.08 20.23
N ALA A 447 -6.34 -21.80 18.98
CA ALA A 447 -5.65 -22.76 18.12
C ALA A 447 -4.34 -23.24 18.75
N SER A 448 -4.08 -24.55 18.69
CA SER A 448 -2.85 -25.17 19.16
C SER A 448 -1.71 -24.96 18.16
N MET A 449 -0.46 -25.20 18.60
CA MET A 449 0.69 -25.22 17.68
C MET A 449 0.49 -26.20 16.51
N GLN A 450 -0.14 -27.36 16.77
CA GLN A 450 -0.44 -28.34 15.73
C GLN A 450 -1.46 -27.81 14.71
N ASP A 451 -2.44 -27.01 15.14
CA ASP A 451 -3.41 -26.39 14.23
C ASP A 451 -2.73 -25.41 13.28
N TYR A 452 -1.81 -24.57 13.79
CA TYR A 452 -1.01 -23.67 12.95
C TYR A 452 -0.07 -24.43 12.00
N GLN A 453 0.55 -25.52 12.46
CA GLN A 453 1.39 -26.37 11.61
C GLN A 453 0.58 -26.97 10.46
N ASN A 454 -0.59 -27.55 10.77
CA ASN A 454 -1.48 -28.14 9.76
C ASN A 454 -1.98 -27.07 8.78
N PHE A 455 -2.30 -25.88 9.26
CA PHE A 455 -2.73 -24.75 8.43
C PHE A 455 -1.62 -24.26 7.49
N ALA A 456 -0.40 -24.10 7.98
CA ALA A 456 0.75 -23.73 7.16
C ALA A 456 1.10 -24.83 6.14
N GLU A 457 1.05 -26.11 6.53
CA GLU A 457 1.29 -27.25 5.63
C GLU A 457 0.26 -27.30 4.50
N ALA A 458 -1.03 -27.13 4.81
CA ALA A 458 -2.09 -27.07 3.81
C ALA A 458 -1.87 -25.93 2.79
N GLN A 459 -1.45 -24.75 3.26
CA GLN A 459 -1.13 -23.62 2.39
C GLN A 459 0.09 -23.91 1.51
N ILE A 460 1.18 -24.45 2.06
CA ILE A 460 2.37 -24.84 1.28
C ILE A 460 2.02 -25.90 0.23
N GLU A 461 1.19 -26.88 0.57
CA GLU A 461 0.75 -27.92 -0.37
C GLU A 461 -0.05 -27.31 -1.53
N VAL A 462 -1.05 -26.48 -1.24
CA VAL A 462 -1.93 -25.91 -2.25
C VAL A 462 -1.21 -24.84 -3.07
N TYR A 463 -0.55 -23.88 -2.43
CA TYR A 463 0.13 -22.76 -3.08
C TYR A 463 1.44 -23.19 -3.75
N GLY A 464 2.07 -24.28 -3.30
CA GLY A 464 3.19 -24.93 -3.97
C GLY A 464 2.89 -25.44 -5.38
N ARG A 465 1.60 -25.51 -5.77
CA ARG A 465 1.17 -25.84 -7.14
C ARG A 465 1.29 -24.67 -8.12
N ALA A 466 1.42 -23.43 -7.62
CA ALA A 466 1.59 -22.25 -8.46
C ALA A 466 2.91 -22.32 -9.23
N GLN A 467 2.87 -22.15 -10.56
CA GLN A 467 4.02 -22.46 -11.43
C GLN A 467 5.21 -21.53 -11.21
N PHE A 468 4.97 -20.27 -10.83
CA PHE A 468 6.03 -19.32 -10.49
C PHE A 468 6.52 -19.51 -9.05
N GLY A 469 5.64 -19.98 -8.15
CA GLY A 469 5.92 -20.23 -6.74
C GLY A 469 5.02 -19.42 -5.82
N TRP A 470 5.48 -19.20 -4.59
CA TRP A 470 4.77 -18.44 -3.56
C TRP A 470 5.72 -17.56 -2.75
N ALA A 471 5.20 -16.50 -2.13
CA ALA A 471 5.92 -15.68 -1.17
C ALA A 471 5.10 -15.47 0.13
N TYR A 472 5.67 -15.85 1.26
CA TYR A 472 5.04 -15.65 2.57
C TYR A 472 5.10 -14.17 2.98
N TRP A 473 3.99 -13.59 3.42
CA TRP A 473 3.90 -12.26 4.01
C TRP A 473 3.87 -12.38 5.55
N ALA A 474 4.95 -12.05 6.26
CA ALA A 474 6.25 -11.51 5.82
C ALA A 474 7.43 -12.16 6.58
N TYR A 475 8.67 -11.77 6.24
CA TYR A 475 9.87 -12.34 6.86
C TYR A 475 10.00 -12.02 8.35
N LYS A 476 9.78 -10.75 8.71
CA LYS A 476 9.79 -10.24 10.09
C LYS A 476 8.51 -9.41 10.32
N CYS A 477 7.95 -9.55 11.52
CA CYS A 477 6.82 -8.77 11.99
C CYS A 477 6.79 -8.83 13.52
N ALA A 478 6.30 -7.78 14.18
CA ALA A 478 6.04 -7.78 15.61
C ALA A 478 4.93 -8.77 16.01
N ALA A 479 4.02 -9.08 15.09
CA ALA A 479 3.02 -10.13 15.25
C ALA A 479 3.60 -11.49 14.85
N ASN A 480 3.70 -12.41 15.82
CA ASN A 480 4.41 -13.68 15.68
C ASN A 480 4.01 -14.51 14.45
N TYR A 481 2.71 -14.70 14.21
CA TYR A 481 2.21 -15.56 13.12
C TYR A 481 2.23 -14.88 11.74
N TRP A 482 2.60 -13.60 11.68
CA TRP A 482 2.97 -12.89 10.45
C TRP A 482 4.48 -12.88 10.18
N SER A 483 5.28 -13.38 11.13
CA SER A 483 6.75 -13.39 11.05
C SER A 483 7.24 -14.79 10.70
N LEU A 484 7.58 -15.03 9.44
CA LEU A 484 8.09 -16.33 8.99
C LEU A 484 9.33 -16.76 9.77
N LYS A 485 10.23 -15.81 10.07
CA LYS A 485 11.42 -16.09 10.88
C LYS A 485 11.02 -16.67 12.23
N TRP A 486 10.07 -16.04 12.93
CA TRP A 486 9.57 -16.51 14.22
C TRP A 486 8.90 -17.89 14.07
N MET A 487 8.09 -18.08 13.04
CA MET A 487 7.42 -19.36 12.76
C MET A 487 8.42 -20.50 12.58
N ILE A 488 9.53 -20.27 11.89
CA ILE A 488 10.61 -21.26 11.70
C ILE A 488 11.33 -21.53 13.03
N GLU A 489 11.78 -20.46 13.71
CA GLU A 489 12.54 -20.58 14.97
C GLU A 489 11.75 -21.28 16.09
N ASN A 490 10.41 -21.17 16.06
CA ASN A 490 9.51 -21.78 17.04
C ASN A 490 8.85 -23.06 16.56
N ASN A 491 9.29 -23.64 15.43
CA ASN A 491 8.82 -24.90 14.85
C ASN A 491 7.34 -24.92 14.42
N TYR A 492 6.75 -23.77 14.13
CA TYR A 492 5.39 -23.68 13.57
C TYR A 492 5.36 -23.96 12.06
N ILE A 493 6.48 -23.80 11.36
CA ILE A 493 6.60 -24.06 9.92
C ILE A 493 7.98 -24.65 9.59
N LYS A 494 8.03 -25.54 8.59
CA LYS A 494 9.26 -26.11 8.04
C LYS A 494 9.16 -26.17 6.53
N LEU A 495 10.17 -25.67 5.82
CA LEU A 495 10.14 -25.43 4.37
C LEU A 495 10.91 -26.46 3.54
#